data_AF-A0A2K8MD82-F1
#
_entry.id   AF-A0A2K8MD82-F1
#
_cell.length_a   1.000
_cell.length_b   1.000
_cell.length_c   1.000
_cell.angle_alpha   90.00
_cell.angle_beta   90.00
_cell.angle_gamma   90.00
#
_symmetry.space_group_name_H-M   'P 1'
#
loop_
_entity.id
_entity.type
_entity.pdbx_description
1 polymer ?
#
loop_
_entity_poly.entity_id
_entity_poly.type
_entity_poly.pdbx_seq_one_letter_code
_entity_poly.pdbx_strand_id
1 'polypeptide(L)'
;MSTLAEPNSAALAEASSAPPEKTRIVFIDIGRGLGALLVFYSHIAHPWVIAKNDKAPYVDFIEALTSGPMHMSKQGIGQIAVPFFFLVSGFVVTPIALRQGTGRFALNRFIRVYAPMLFVVLLTAFLLLVNLHPPSTGQPQTLNPLTVLTNTALVNYLIFPQVVLVPVAWTMIVEVIFYLLLMAVLPLLRRWVWLAIAVELTFIFVVMMSRSQFGPSWSLFAVNVSYLPAMLIGQVIWATTKKQIPLWTGALYGGCAWSLYVLADVINVGRVDSSYNLALAFAVACFLMGMFAEDRLKQRKIWTMLSERSYSIYLLHMLVTFVLLQLLRPAVPLPIALLIVIPAVFGVVEFSYRFVERPSHSLARRLSHRPKPPPPAPETPAPPVEPPVETPGETTQLVADSEITLEIPRIPAEPAPPRRPAPRPRPVPNGRVPRNGAPPPTDPPRGMAPRANGGAHRARPVTESAVDRTAEPPVRRAMPPRRRPSAPPELRYQPDQENQAQRGDQDDLPRHRDSFRHTPR
;
A
#
# COMPACT_ATOMS: atom_id res chain seq x y z
N MET A 1 13.86 23.01 -62.46
CA MET A 1 12.51 23.40 -61.98
C MET A 1 12.01 22.32 -61.04
N SER A 2 11.23 22.67 -60.02
CA SER A 2 10.77 21.75 -58.97
C SER A 2 9.28 21.92 -58.75
N THR A 3 8.56 20.82 -58.57
CA THR A 3 7.14 20.78 -58.21
C THR A 3 7.00 20.02 -56.90
N LEU A 4 6.96 20.75 -55.78
CA LEU A 4 6.61 20.20 -54.48
C LEU A 4 5.10 20.35 -54.29
N ALA A 5 4.41 19.24 -54.00
CA ALA A 5 3.02 19.27 -53.61
C ALA A 5 2.91 19.53 -52.10
N GLU A 6 2.05 20.46 -51.69
CA GLU A 6 1.75 20.69 -50.27
C GLU A 6 0.80 19.58 -49.75
N PRO A 7 1.06 19.01 -48.56
CA PRO A 7 0.14 18.08 -47.93
C PRO A 7 -1.02 18.82 -47.25
N ASN A 8 -2.26 18.35 -47.47
CA ASN A 8 -3.51 18.93 -46.94
C ASN A 8 -3.43 19.29 -45.45
N SER A 9 -3.54 20.59 -45.13
CA SER A 9 -3.59 21.09 -43.75
C SER A 9 -4.83 20.62 -42.98
N ALA A 10 -5.95 20.38 -43.68
CA ALA A 10 -7.19 19.86 -43.08
C ALA A 10 -6.99 18.52 -42.34
N ALA A 11 -6.18 17.60 -42.89
CA ALA A 11 -5.93 16.29 -42.29
C ALA A 11 -5.12 16.36 -40.97
N LEU A 12 -4.44 17.47 -40.72
CA LEU A 12 -3.73 17.73 -39.46
C LEU A 12 -4.64 18.39 -38.40
N ALA A 13 -5.78 18.97 -38.79
CA ALA A 13 -6.72 19.59 -37.88
C ALA A 13 -7.61 18.54 -37.17
N GLU A 14 -8.16 17.57 -37.91
CA GLU A 14 -9.03 16.53 -37.34
C GLU A 14 -8.30 15.62 -36.33
N ALA A 15 -6.99 15.39 -36.53
CA ALA A 15 -6.16 14.60 -35.63
C ALA A 15 -6.02 15.19 -34.20
N SER A 16 -6.47 16.44 -33.97
CA SER A 16 -6.32 17.18 -32.72
C SER A 16 -7.57 17.15 -31.81
N SER A 17 -8.66 16.47 -32.22
CA SER A 17 -9.94 16.47 -31.49
C SER A 17 -10.24 15.20 -30.67
N ALA A 18 -9.33 14.22 -30.65
CA ALA A 18 -9.48 13.04 -29.81
C ALA A 18 -9.43 13.42 -28.31
N PRO A 19 -10.47 13.11 -27.51
CA PRO A 19 -10.43 13.37 -26.07
C PRO A 19 -9.29 12.57 -25.42
N PRO A 20 -8.56 13.13 -24.44
CA PRO A 20 -7.36 12.49 -23.89
C PRO A 20 -7.69 11.13 -23.27
N GLU A 21 -7.10 10.08 -23.82
CA GLU A 21 -7.37 8.69 -23.42
C GLU A 21 -6.97 8.48 -21.95
N LYS A 22 -7.96 8.14 -21.10
CA LYS A 22 -7.81 8.01 -19.64
C LYS A 22 -6.87 6.86 -19.26
N THR A 23 -5.57 7.11 -19.29
CA THR A 23 -4.53 6.09 -19.07
C THR A 23 -4.42 5.73 -17.59
N ARG A 24 -5.17 4.71 -17.14
CA ARG A 24 -4.98 4.11 -15.81
C ARG A 24 -3.59 3.44 -15.71
N ILE A 25 -2.98 3.50 -14.53
CA ILE A 25 -1.70 2.84 -14.24
C ILE A 25 -1.98 1.37 -13.85
N VAL A 26 -1.49 0.43 -14.66
CA VAL A 26 -1.90 -0.98 -14.65
C VAL A 26 -1.33 -1.71 -13.43
N PHE A 27 -0.05 -1.52 -13.10
CA PHE A 27 0.55 -2.13 -11.91
C PHE A 27 -0.11 -1.68 -10.61
N ILE A 28 -0.67 -0.46 -10.58
CA ILE A 28 -1.37 0.08 -9.42
C ILE A 28 -2.76 -0.57 -9.29
N ASP A 29 -3.53 -0.72 -10.37
CA ASP A 29 -4.82 -1.44 -10.31
C ASP A 29 -4.62 -2.92 -9.92
N ILE A 30 -3.61 -3.59 -10.49
CA ILE A 30 -3.25 -4.97 -10.13
C ILE A 30 -2.84 -5.06 -8.65
N GLY A 31 -1.91 -4.21 -8.21
CA GLY A 31 -1.39 -4.23 -6.85
C GLY A 31 -2.42 -3.86 -5.78
N ARG A 32 -3.33 -2.91 -6.08
CA ARG A 32 -4.46 -2.59 -5.19
C ARG A 32 -5.43 -3.76 -5.06
N GLY A 33 -5.73 -4.44 -6.17
CA GLY A 33 -6.62 -5.59 -6.15
C GLY A 33 -6.03 -6.78 -5.41
N LEU A 34 -4.79 -7.15 -5.71
CA LEU A 34 -4.05 -8.21 -4.99
C LEU A 34 -3.88 -7.87 -3.51
N GLY A 35 -3.54 -6.62 -3.19
CA GLY A 35 -3.40 -6.16 -1.81
C GLY A 35 -4.70 -6.29 -0.99
N ALA A 36 -5.85 -5.96 -1.58
CA ALA A 36 -7.13 -6.13 -0.91
C ALA A 36 -7.50 -7.60 -0.65
N LEU A 37 -7.18 -8.50 -1.59
CA LEU A 37 -7.33 -9.95 -1.39
C LEU A 37 -6.36 -10.50 -0.33
N LEU A 38 -5.13 -9.97 -0.26
CA LEU A 38 -4.13 -10.38 0.72
C LEU A 38 -4.51 -9.94 2.15
N VAL A 39 -5.04 -8.72 2.31
CA VAL A 39 -5.62 -8.25 3.57
C VAL A 39 -6.82 -9.12 3.95
N PHE A 40 -7.77 -9.33 3.02
CA PHE A 40 -8.94 -10.18 3.25
C PHE A 40 -8.54 -11.57 3.74
N TYR A 41 -7.61 -12.23 3.04
CA TYR A 41 -7.09 -13.54 3.42
C TYR A 41 -6.56 -13.57 4.86
N SER A 42 -5.67 -12.64 5.24
CA SER A 42 -5.09 -12.63 6.60
C SER A 42 -6.06 -12.20 7.71
N HIS A 43 -7.25 -11.70 7.35
CA HIS A 43 -8.27 -11.28 8.33
C HIS A 43 -9.51 -12.20 8.35
N ILE A 44 -9.62 -13.19 7.46
CA ILE A 44 -10.85 -14.01 7.33
C ILE A 44 -10.98 -15.10 8.42
N ALA A 45 -9.87 -15.71 8.82
CA ALA A 45 -9.87 -16.83 9.76
C ALA A 45 -8.91 -16.60 10.92
N HIS A 46 -7.66 -16.22 10.65
CA HIS A 46 -6.61 -16.02 11.65
C HIS A 46 -7.05 -15.19 12.89
N PRO A 47 -7.65 -13.99 12.77
CA PRO A 47 -8.02 -13.21 13.95
C PRO A 47 -9.21 -13.81 14.70
N TRP A 48 -10.10 -14.55 14.02
CA TRP A 48 -11.19 -15.29 14.67
C TRP A 48 -10.64 -16.48 15.48
N VAL A 49 -9.74 -17.26 14.87
CA VAL A 49 -9.10 -18.43 15.48
C VAL A 49 -8.38 -18.02 16.77
N ILE A 50 -7.58 -16.95 16.73
CA ILE A 50 -6.96 -16.38 17.94
C ILE A 50 -8.02 -15.86 18.93
N ALA A 51 -8.95 -14.99 18.50
CA ALA A 51 -9.88 -14.32 19.42
C ALA A 51 -10.92 -15.26 20.08
N LYS A 52 -11.06 -16.50 19.59
CA LYS A 52 -11.92 -17.54 20.17
C LYS A 52 -11.18 -18.78 20.67
N ASN A 53 -9.84 -18.80 20.58
CA ASN A 53 -9.01 -19.97 20.88
C ASN A 53 -9.51 -21.24 20.14
N ASP A 54 -9.96 -21.04 18.90
CA ASP A 54 -10.44 -22.09 17.98
C ASP A 54 -9.24 -22.94 17.50
N LYS A 55 -9.46 -24.17 17.02
CA LYS A 55 -8.37 -25.01 16.50
C LYS A 55 -8.58 -25.31 15.02
N ALA A 56 -7.72 -24.75 14.18
CA ALA A 56 -7.86 -24.81 12.72
C ALA A 56 -6.55 -25.24 12.03
N PRO A 57 -6.19 -26.55 12.05
CA PRO A 57 -4.90 -27.03 11.54
C PRO A 57 -4.55 -26.67 10.09
N TYR A 58 -5.54 -26.34 9.27
CA TYR A 58 -5.37 -25.85 7.89
C TYR A 58 -5.04 -24.36 7.82
N VAL A 59 -5.51 -23.55 8.77
CA VAL A 59 -5.07 -22.15 8.95
C VAL A 59 -3.61 -22.17 9.43
N ASP A 60 -3.36 -22.93 10.49
CA ASP A 60 -2.02 -23.14 11.07
C ASP A 60 -1.00 -23.61 10.00
N PHE A 61 -1.41 -24.55 9.12
CA PHE A 61 -0.56 -25.05 8.02
C PHE A 61 -0.25 -23.98 6.97
N ILE A 62 -1.24 -23.21 6.50
CA ILE A 62 -0.98 -22.17 5.49
C ILE A 62 -0.16 -21.03 6.12
N GLU A 63 -0.34 -20.72 7.40
CA GLU A 63 0.49 -19.76 8.12
C GLU A 63 1.92 -20.25 8.33
N ALA A 64 2.13 -21.53 8.65
CA ALA A 64 3.45 -22.15 8.71
C ALA A 64 4.17 -22.14 7.34
N LEU A 65 3.42 -22.19 6.23
CA LEU A 65 3.96 -22.08 4.88
C LEU A 65 4.21 -20.62 4.43
N THR A 66 3.42 -19.66 4.91
CA THR A 66 3.41 -18.29 4.36
C THR A 66 3.89 -17.20 5.33
N SER A 67 3.40 -17.21 6.58
CA SER A 67 3.57 -16.10 7.53
C SER A 67 4.68 -16.38 8.54
N GLY A 68 4.83 -17.63 8.98
CA GLY A 68 5.92 -18.09 9.84
C GLY A 68 7.32 -17.84 9.25
N PRO A 69 7.62 -18.27 8.00
CA PRO A 69 8.94 -18.09 7.39
C PRO A 69 9.34 -16.62 7.16
N MET A 70 8.37 -15.70 7.17
CA MET A 70 8.58 -14.26 7.06
C MET A 70 8.46 -13.52 8.40
N HIS A 71 8.34 -14.22 9.53
CA HIS A 71 8.07 -13.64 10.86
C HIS A 71 6.81 -12.74 10.93
N MET A 72 5.87 -12.90 9.99
CA MET A 72 4.61 -12.13 9.89
C MET A 72 3.43 -12.82 10.59
N SER A 73 3.66 -13.88 11.38
CA SER A 73 2.59 -14.71 11.98
C SER A 73 1.55 -13.90 12.76
N LYS A 74 1.94 -12.84 13.48
CA LYS A 74 1.00 -11.98 14.23
C LYS A 74 -0.02 -11.23 13.37
N GLN A 75 0.27 -10.96 12.11
CA GLN A 75 -0.51 -10.07 11.21
C GLN A 75 -0.96 -10.78 9.92
N GLY A 76 -0.35 -11.92 9.60
CA GLY A 76 -0.45 -12.61 8.32
C GLY A 76 0.21 -11.86 7.16
N ILE A 77 0.42 -12.57 6.04
CA ILE A 77 0.99 -12.00 4.81
C ILE A 77 0.28 -10.74 4.28
N GLY A 78 -1.00 -10.53 4.61
CA GLY A 78 -1.77 -9.32 4.32
C GLY A 78 -1.12 -8.02 4.81
N GLN A 79 -0.23 -8.09 5.79
CA GLN A 79 0.57 -6.96 6.27
C GLN A 79 1.41 -6.29 5.16
N ILE A 80 1.88 -7.03 4.15
CA ILE A 80 2.65 -6.49 3.01
C ILE A 80 1.80 -5.48 2.19
N ALA A 81 0.49 -5.68 2.13
CA ALA A 81 -0.40 -4.81 1.37
C ALA A 81 -0.52 -3.41 1.97
N VAL A 82 -0.37 -3.25 3.29
CA VAL A 82 -0.54 -1.95 3.98
C VAL A 82 0.52 -0.92 3.55
N PRO A 83 1.85 -1.19 3.65
CA PRO A 83 2.85 -0.29 3.10
C PRO A 83 2.77 -0.19 1.57
N PHE A 84 2.25 -1.20 0.85
CA PHE A 84 1.98 -1.06 -0.59
C PHE A 84 0.90 0.00 -0.88
N PHE A 85 -0.22 -0.01 -0.15
CA PHE A 85 -1.24 1.04 -0.25
C PHE A 85 -0.67 2.42 0.13
N PHE A 86 0.18 2.50 1.15
CA PHE A 86 0.87 3.76 1.52
C PHE A 86 1.80 4.26 0.40
N LEU A 87 2.61 3.39 -0.21
CA LEU A 87 3.45 3.73 -1.38
C LEU A 87 2.60 4.22 -2.56
N VAL A 88 1.47 3.55 -2.86
CA VAL A 88 0.51 3.98 -3.88
C VAL A 88 -0.05 5.37 -3.55
N SER A 89 -0.48 5.62 -2.31
CA SER A 89 -0.99 6.94 -1.94
C SER A 89 0.09 8.03 -2.05
N GLY A 90 1.31 7.79 -1.59
CA GLY A 90 2.43 8.72 -1.79
C GLY A 90 2.70 9.07 -3.26
N PHE A 91 2.75 8.05 -4.12
CA PHE A 91 3.04 8.19 -5.55
C PHE A 91 1.90 8.86 -6.34
N VAL A 92 0.64 8.56 -5.99
CA VAL A 92 -0.55 8.99 -6.73
C VAL A 92 -1.15 10.30 -6.21
N VAL A 93 -1.20 10.48 -4.89
CA VAL A 93 -1.93 11.59 -4.26
C VAL A 93 -1.18 12.91 -4.45
N THR A 94 0.15 12.88 -4.35
CA THR A 94 1.04 14.05 -4.51
C THR A 94 0.80 14.83 -5.84
N PRO A 95 0.89 14.21 -7.04
CA PRO A 95 0.58 14.92 -8.29
C PRO A 95 -0.89 15.35 -8.41
N ILE A 96 -1.83 14.64 -7.77
CA ILE A 96 -3.25 15.04 -7.75
C ILE A 96 -3.46 16.28 -6.89
N ALA A 97 -2.81 16.38 -5.72
CA ALA A 97 -2.86 17.55 -4.85
C ALA A 97 -2.30 18.79 -5.55
N LEU A 98 -1.15 18.65 -6.22
CA LEU A 98 -0.51 19.73 -6.99
C LEU A 98 -1.46 20.31 -8.05
N ARG A 99 -2.10 19.44 -8.84
CA ARG A 99 -3.04 19.83 -9.91
C ARG A 99 -4.36 20.39 -9.40
N GLN A 100 -4.97 19.78 -8.38
CA GLN A 100 -6.30 20.20 -7.90
C GLN A 100 -6.25 21.45 -7.02
N GLY A 101 -5.16 21.66 -6.27
CA GLY A 101 -5.07 22.72 -5.27
C GLY A 101 -5.89 22.42 -4.01
N THR A 102 -5.55 23.11 -2.91
CA THR A 102 -5.96 22.74 -1.55
C THR A 102 -7.47 22.49 -1.39
N GLY A 103 -8.32 23.44 -1.76
CA GLY A 103 -9.78 23.32 -1.55
C GLY A 103 -10.44 22.19 -2.34
N ARG A 104 -10.11 22.04 -3.63
CA ARG A 104 -10.67 20.98 -4.48
C ARG A 104 -10.15 19.60 -4.06
N PHE A 105 -8.87 19.53 -3.71
CA PHE A 105 -8.26 18.32 -3.15
C PHE A 105 -8.94 17.91 -1.83
N ALA A 106 -9.05 18.84 -0.87
CA ALA A 106 -9.67 18.61 0.44
C ALA A 106 -11.08 18.04 0.30
N LEU A 107 -11.95 18.68 -0.49
CA LEU A 107 -13.33 18.24 -0.69
C LEU A 107 -13.41 16.84 -1.30
N ASN A 108 -12.62 16.57 -2.34
CA ASN A 108 -12.57 15.27 -3.01
C ASN A 108 -12.06 14.15 -2.10
N ARG A 109 -11.12 14.46 -1.20
CA ARG A 109 -10.60 13.49 -0.22
C ARG A 109 -11.54 13.30 0.96
N PHE A 110 -12.13 14.37 1.49
CA PHE A 110 -13.07 14.33 2.60
C PHE A 110 -14.26 13.42 2.28
N ILE A 111 -14.95 13.65 1.15
CA ILE A 111 -16.12 12.84 0.78
C ILE A 111 -15.74 11.37 0.53
N ARG A 112 -14.58 11.12 -0.11
CA ARG A 112 -14.06 9.77 -0.39
C ARG A 112 -13.78 8.97 0.88
N VAL A 113 -13.20 9.60 1.90
CA VAL A 113 -12.84 8.96 3.17
C VAL A 113 -14.08 8.82 4.07
N TYR A 114 -14.77 9.92 4.33
CA TYR A 114 -15.75 10.00 5.41
C TYR A 114 -17.14 9.45 5.07
N ALA A 115 -17.61 9.51 3.82
CA ALA A 115 -18.95 8.98 3.50
C ALA A 115 -19.05 7.44 3.67
N PRO A 116 -18.07 6.63 3.21
CA PRO A 116 -18.08 5.19 3.50
C PRO A 116 -17.70 4.86 4.95
N MET A 117 -16.87 5.66 5.61
CA MET A 117 -16.57 5.49 7.03
C MET A 117 -17.83 5.67 7.90
N LEU A 118 -18.64 6.69 7.63
CA LEU A 118 -19.93 6.91 8.30
C LEU A 118 -20.86 5.70 8.15
N PHE A 119 -21.00 5.16 6.93
CA PHE A 119 -21.80 3.95 6.70
C PHE A 119 -21.33 2.77 7.54
N VAL A 120 -20.02 2.50 7.58
CA VAL A 120 -19.45 1.36 8.31
C VAL A 120 -19.53 1.56 9.83
N VAL A 121 -19.34 2.78 10.34
CA VAL A 121 -19.51 3.09 11.78
C VAL A 121 -20.97 2.92 12.20
N LEU A 122 -21.92 3.39 11.39
CA LEU A 122 -23.36 3.19 11.65
C LEU A 122 -23.76 1.71 11.58
N LEU A 123 -23.20 0.95 10.63
CA LEU A 123 -23.41 -0.50 10.53
C LEU A 123 -22.86 -1.23 11.76
N THR A 124 -21.64 -0.92 12.21
CA THR A 124 -21.07 -1.45 13.46
C THR A 124 -21.93 -1.09 14.68
N ALA A 125 -22.40 0.16 14.78
CA ALA A 125 -23.25 0.59 15.90
C ALA A 125 -24.59 -0.15 15.91
N PHE A 126 -25.22 -0.34 14.74
CA PHE A 126 -26.44 -1.14 14.60
C PHE A 126 -26.21 -2.61 15.01
N LEU A 127 -25.10 -3.22 14.58
CA LEU A 127 -24.75 -4.59 14.93
C LEU A 127 -24.58 -4.79 16.44
N LEU A 128 -23.88 -3.85 17.11
CA LEU A 128 -23.75 -3.84 18.56
C LEU A 128 -25.11 -3.66 19.28
N LEU A 129 -26.02 -2.84 18.74
CA LEU A 129 -27.38 -2.69 19.29
C LEU A 129 -28.24 -3.96 19.20
N VAL A 130 -27.99 -4.83 18.21
CA VAL A 130 -28.63 -6.16 18.10
C VAL A 130 -27.84 -7.28 18.78
N ASN A 131 -26.92 -6.94 19.70
CA ASN A 131 -26.05 -7.85 20.46
C ASN A 131 -25.10 -8.72 19.61
N LEU A 132 -24.88 -8.37 18.34
CA LEU A 132 -23.80 -8.94 17.54
C LEU A 132 -22.53 -8.17 17.85
N HIS A 133 -21.47 -8.87 18.23
CA HIS A 133 -20.26 -8.30 18.82
C HIS A 133 -19.12 -8.32 17.79
N PRO A 134 -18.81 -7.17 17.14
CA PRO A 134 -17.80 -7.09 16.10
C PRO A 134 -16.38 -7.26 16.68
N PRO A 135 -15.34 -7.33 15.84
CA PRO A 135 -13.97 -7.45 16.35
C PRO A 135 -13.59 -6.19 17.12
N SER A 136 -13.23 -6.36 18.40
CA SER A 136 -12.70 -5.30 19.26
C SER A 136 -11.19 -5.43 19.42
N THR A 137 -10.50 -4.30 19.58
CA THR A 137 -9.07 -4.21 19.93
C THR A 137 -8.80 -4.45 21.42
N GLY A 138 -9.57 -5.35 22.05
CA GLY A 138 -9.50 -5.62 23.50
C GLY A 138 -10.06 -4.51 24.40
N GLN A 139 -10.72 -3.49 23.84
CA GLN A 139 -11.30 -2.36 24.59
C GLN A 139 -12.83 -2.46 24.67
N PRO A 140 -13.48 -1.92 25.71
CA PRO A 140 -14.94 -1.85 25.78
C PRO A 140 -15.51 -0.99 24.63
N GLN A 141 -16.36 -1.58 23.78
CA GLN A 141 -17.03 -0.87 22.68
C GLN A 141 -18.29 -0.14 23.18
N THR A 142 -18.10 0.90 24.00
CA THR A 142 -19.19 1.67 24.59
C THR A 142 -19.90 2.54 23.55
N LEU A 143 -21.16 2.20 23.23
CA LEU A 143 -22.00 3.00 22.35
C LEU A 143 -22.50 4.26 23.05
N ASN A 144 -22.12 5.41 22.50
CA ASN A 144 -22.75 6.71 22.76
C ASN A 144 -22.53 7.62 21.53
N PRO A 145 -23.22 8.77 21.41
CA PRO A 145 -23.09 9.66 20.26
C PRO A 145 -21.66 10.19 20.03
N LEU A 146 -20.88 10.38 21.10
CA LEU A 146 -19.47 10.82 21.01
C LEU A 146 -18.56 9.71 20.48
N THR A 147 -18.79 8.44 20.84
CA THR A 147 -18.07 7.29 20.25
C THR A 147 -18.33 7.20 18.75
N VAL A 148 -19.59 7.35 18.32
CA VAL A 148 -19.98 7.35 16.89
C VAL A 148 -19.32 8.52 16.15
N LEU A 149 -19.37 9.73 16.73
CA LEU A 149 -18.75 10.93 16.15
C LEU A 149 -17.22 10.80 16.05
N THR A 150 -16.53 10.37 17.10
CA THR A 150 -15.06 10.26 17.14
C THR A 150 -14.53 9.15 16.24
N ASN A 151 -15.25 8.02 16.11
CA ASN A 151 -14.90 6.96 15.16
C ASN A 151 -15.18 7.38 13.71
N THR A 152 -16.32 8.04 13.44
CA THR A 152 -16.59 8.60 12.11
C THR A 152 -15.54 9.63 11.70
N ALA A 153 -15.15 10.53 12.61
CA ALA A 153 -14.15 11.56 12.38
C ALA A 153 -12.69 11.03 12.35
N LEU A 154 -12.46 9.76 12.69
CA LEU A 154 -11.14 9.12 12.92
C LEU A 154 -10.33 9.71 14.10
N VAL A 155 -10.91 10.67 14.84
CA VAL A 155 -10.30 11.31 16.02
C VAL A 155 -10.10 10.31 17.16
N ASN A 156 -10.85 9.22 17.20
CA ASN A 156 -10.68 8.14 18.18
C ASN A 156 -9.27 7.52 18.18
N TYR A 157 -8.51 7.59 17.08
CA TYR A 157 -7.11 7.14 16.99
C TYR A 157 -6.08 8.16 17.51
N LEU A 158 -6.52 9.35 17.91
CA LEU A 158 -5.67 10.46 18.38
C LEU A 158 -5.92 10.83 19.86
N ILE A 159 -6.92 10.22 20.50
CA ILE A 159 -7.32 10.52 21.88
C ILE A 159 -7.20 9.29 22.78
N PHE A 160 -6.90 9.53 24.05
CA PHE A 160 -6.90 8.52 25.11
C PHE A 160 -8.02 8.82 26.12
N PRO A 161 -8.79 7.82 26.60
CA PRO A 161 -8.73 6.39 26.22
C PRO A 161 -9.27 6.13 24.81
N GLN A 162 -8.72 5.09 24.15
CA GLN A 162 -9.01 4.77 22.75
C GLN A 162 -10.22 3.84 22.64
N VAL A 163 -11.32 4.29 22.04
CA VAL A 163 -12.51 3.45 21.75
C VAL A 163 -12.61 3.19 20.25
N VAL A 164 -12.49 1.93 19.84
CA VAL A 164 -12.38 1.51 18.43
C VAL A 164 -13.56 0.63 18.02
N LEU A 165 -14.42 1.16 17.16
CA LEU A 165 -15.55 0.45 16.54
C LEU A 165 -15.14 -0.26 15.24
N VAL A 166 -14.17 0.28 14.49
CA VAL A 166 -13.76 -0.24 13.18
C VAL A 166 -12.23 -0.43 13.18
N PRO A 167 -11.71 -1.59 13.64
CA PRO A 167 -10.26 -1.77 13.88
C PRO A 167 -9.35 -1.41 12.69
N VAL A 168 -9.78 -1.71 11.47
CA VAL A 168 -9.06 -1.45 10.22
C VAL A 168 -8.89 0.04 9.87
N ALA A 169 -9.66 0.94 10.49
CA ALA A 169 -9.63 2.36 10.17
C ALA A 169 -8.32 3.08 10.57
N TRP A 170 -7.40 2.39 11.27
CA TRP A 170 -6.07 2.90 11.62
C TRP A 170 -5.23 3.33 10.41
N THR A 171 -5.40 2.68 9.25
CA THR A 171 -4.68 3.09 8.02
C THR A 171 -5.28 4.36 7.40
N MET A 172 -6.57 4.62 7.62
CA MET A 172 -7.26 5.79 7.08
C MET A 172 -6.91 7.06 7.84
N ILE A 173 -6.69 7.01 9.16
CA ILE A 173 -6.19 8.17 9.92
C ILE A 173 -4.76 8.53 9.50
N VAL A 174 -3.89 7.55 9.21
CA VAL A 174 -2.56 7.79 8.63
C VAL A 174 -2.69 8.50 7.27
N GLU A 175 -3.61 8.05 6.41
CA GLU A 175 -3.85 8.70 5.11
C GLU A 175 -4.46 10.12 5.25
N VAL A 176 -5.34 10.37 6.23
CA VAL A 176 -5.86 11.72 6.52
C VAL A 176 -4.75 12.64 7.04
N ILE A 177 -3.86 12.17 7.93
CA ILE A 177 -2.70 12.95 8.38
C ILE A 177 -1.77 13.27 7.20
N PHE A 178 -1.54 12.32 6.29
CA PHE A 178 -0.78 12.56 5.06
C PHE A 178 -1.45 13.60 4.15
N TYR A 179 -2.77 13.57 4.01
CA TYR A 179 -3.51 14.58 3.24
C TYR A 179 -3.40 15.97 3.88
N LEU A 180 -3.49 16.07 5.21
CA LEU A 180 -3.30 17.33 5.95
C LEU A 180 -1.86 17.86 5.78
N LEU A 181 -0.86 17.00 5.89
CA LEU A 181 0.55 17.34 5.69
C LEU A 181 0.81 17.83 4.25
N LEU A 182 0.36 17.07 3.23
CA LEU A 182 0.43 17.46 1.82
C LEU A 182 -0.23 18.81 1.55
N MET A 183 -1.36 19.12 2.20
CA MET A 183 -2.04 20.40 2.06
C MET A 183 -1.26 21.55 2.71
N ALA A 184 -0.64 21.32 3.87
CA ALA A 184 0.20 22.31 4.54
C ALA A 184 1.48 22.62 3.74
N VAL A 185 2.15 21.60 3.20
CA VAL A 185 3.36 21.79 2.36
C VAL A 185 3.04 22.14 0.91
N LEU A 186 1.78 22.15 0.46
CA LEU A 186 1.42 22.34 -0.95
C LEU A 186 2.02 23.59 -1.62
N PRO A 187 2.10 24.77 -0.96
CA PRO A 187 2.75 25.95 -1.55
C PRO A 187 4.25 25.73 -1.77
N LEU A 188 4.91 25.02 -0.84
CA LEU A 188 6.32 24.67 -0.90
C LEU A 188 6.59 23.60 -1.97
N LEU A 189 5.77 22.54 -1.99
CA LEU A 189 5.82 21.45 -2.95
C LEU A 189 5.64 21.93 -4.41
N ARG A 190 4.90 23.02 -4.63
CA ARG A 190 4.74 23.67 -5.94
C ARG A 190 5.99 24.41 -6.45
N ARG A 191 6.93 24.77 -5.57
CA ARG A 191 8.10 25.60 -5.92
C ARG A 191 9.44 24.90 -5.69
N TRP A 192 9.52 24.07 -4.65
CA TRP A 192 10.74 23.43 -4.16
C TRP A 192 10.41 22.01 -3.67
N VAL A 193 10.16 21.06 -4.59
CA VAL A 193 9.75 19.67 -4.26
C VAL A 193 10.71 19.00 -3.27
N TRP A 194 12.02 19.22 -3.41
CA TRP A 194 13.03 18.70 -2.49
C TRP A 194 12.88 19.24 -1.07
N LEU A 195 12.57 20.53 -0.92
CA LEU A 195 12.47 21.20 0.37
C LEU A 195 11.16 20.84 1.08
N ALA A 196 10.07 20.59 0.33
CA ALA A 196 8.85 20.02 0.87
C ALA A 196 9.11 18.64 1.50
N ILE A 197 9.78 17.74 0.76
CA ILE A 197 10.13 16.39 1.26
C ILE A 197 11.07 16.47 2.48
N ALA A 198 12.03 17.40 2.49
CA ALA A 198 12.88 17.64 3.65
C ALA A 198 12.08 18.10 4.89
N VAL A 199 11.09 18.98 4.71
CA VAL A 199 10.20 19.45 5.80
C VAL A 199 9.30 18.31 6.29
N GLU A 200 8.73 17.49 5.39
CA GLU A 200 7.92 16.32 5.76
C GLU A 200 8.73 15.28 6.57
N LEU A 201 9.96 14.99 6.17
CA LEU A 201 10.89 14.11 6.90
C LEU A 201 11.27 14.69 8.27
N THR A 202 11.54 16.00 8.33
CA THR A 202 11.89 16.70 9.58
C THR A 202 10.71 16.69 10.56
N PHE A 203 9.49 16.94 10.07
CA PHE A 203 8.27 16.85 10.85
C PHE A 203 8.07 15.47 11.48
N ILE A 204 8.21 14.39 10.70
CA ILE A 204 8.08 13.03 11.21
C ILE A 204 9.14 12.74 12.29
N PHE A 205 10.39 13.12 12.06
CA PHE A 205 11.47 12.96 13.04
C PHE A 205 11.16 13.68 14.36
N VAL A 206 10.77 14.95 14.32
CA VAL A 206 10.45 15.75 15.51
C VAL A 206 9.26 15.18 16.28
N VAL A 207 8.20 14.74 15.60
CA VAL A 207 7.04 14.11 16.25
C VAL A 207 7.42 12.77 16.90
N MET A 208 8.22 11.94 16.22
CA MET A 208 8.69 10.67 16.77
C MET A 208 9.60 10.84 18.00
N MET A 209 10.54 11.79 17.97
CA MET A 209 11.43 12.07 19.10
C MET A 209 10.69 12.69 20.29
N SER A 210 9.62 13.48 20.05
CA SER A 210 8.82 14.11 21.10
C SER A 210 7.67 13.23 21.65
N ARG A 211 7.54 11.96 21.22
CA ARG A 211 6.38 11.10 21.52
C ARG A 211 6.00 11.00 23.01
N SER A 212 6.98 11.12 23.91
CA SER A 212 6.82 11.01 25.37
C SER A 212 6.54 12.34 26.08
N GLN A 213 6.66 13.48 25.38
CA GLN A 213 6.70 14.81 26.01
C GLN A 213 5.32 15.41 26.31
N PHE A 214 4.30 15.04 25.53
CA PHE A 214 2.95 15.65 25.59
C PHE A 214 1.83 14.64 25.88
N GLY A 215 2.14 13.56 26.62
CA GLY A 215 1.17 12.61 27.14
C GLY A 215 0.60 11.58 26.14
N PRO A 216 -0.36 10.74 26.57
CA PRO A 216 -0.80 9.55 25.81
C PRO A 216 -1.37 9.86 24.43
N SER A 217 -2.21 10.91 24.30
CA SER A 217 -2.79 11.34 23.03
C SER A 217 -1.72 11.78 22.01
N TRP A 218 -0.64 12.42 22.47
CA TRP A 218 0.49 12.74 21.60
C TRP A 218 1.29 11.51 21.20
N SER A 219 1.47 10.53 22.11
CA SER A 219 2.08 9.25 21.75
C SER A 219 1.26 8.51 20.70
N LEU A 220 -0.08 8.53 20.77
CA LEU A 220 -0.96 7.99 19.73
C LEU A 220 -0.80 8.73 18.38
N PHE A 221 -0.74 10.06 18.39
CA PHE A 221 -0.43 10.84 17.19
C PHE A 221 0.94 10.46 16.60
N ALA A 222 1.96 10.30 17.44
CA ALA A 222 3.31 9.90 17.02
C ALA A 222 3.37 8.47 16.44
N VAL A 223 2.58 7.52 16.97
CA VAL A 223 2.40 6.18 16.36
C VAL A 223 1.85 6.30 14.94
N ASN A 224 0.80 7.10 14.73
CA ASN A 224 0.22 7.31 13.40
C ASN A 224 1.21 8.00 12.44
N VAL A 225 1.88 9.07 12.90
CA VAL A 225 2.91 9.79 12.13
C VAL A 225 4.09 8.88 11.75
N SER A 226 4.42 7.87 12.58
CA SER A 226 5.50 6.91 12.29
C SER A 226 5.30 6.07 11.02
N TYR A 227 4.08 6.00 10.47
CA TYR A 227 3.80 5.26 9.23
C TYR A 227 3.96 6.12 7.96
N LEU A 228 3.93 7.45 8.09
CA LEU A 228 4.07 8.39 6.97
C LEU A 228 5.34 8.19 6.11
N PRO A 229 6.50 7.73 6.61
CA PRO A 229 7.66 7.50 5.75
C PRO A 229 7.40 6.48 4.62
N ALA A 230 6.49 5.52 4.80
CA ALA A 230 6.09 4.61 3.72
C ALA A 230 5.37 5.36 2.58
N MET A 231 4.60 6.41 2.90
CA MET A 231 4.01 7.30 1.91
C MET A 231 5.07 8.21 1.29
N LEU A 232 6.01 8.74 2.08
CA LEU A 232 7.10 9.57 1.55
C LEU A 232 8.03 8.80 0.59
N ILE A 233 8.26 7.50 0.78
CA ILE A 233 8.98 6.67 -0.21
C ILE A 233 8.24 6.68 -1.56
N GLY A 234 6.91 6.54 -1.57
CA GLY A 234 6.10 6.63 -2.78
C GLY A 234 6.16 8.01 -3.45
N GLN A 235 6.13 9.07 -2.64
CA GLN A 235 6.27 10.46 -3.07
C GLN A 235 7.68 10.77 -3.63
N VAL A 236 8.74 10.17 -3.06
CA VAL A 236 10.12 10.25 -3.57
C VAL A 236 10.29 9.46 -4.88
N ILE A 237 9.65 8.29 -5.01
CA ILE A 237 9.62 7.54 -6.28
C ILE A 237 8.88 8.35 -7.36
N TRP A 238 7.79 9.03 -7.02
CA TRP A 238 7.11 9.96 -7.95
C TRP A 238 8.02 11.14 -8.35
N ALA A 239 8.64 11.81 -7.36
CA ALA A 239 9.47 12.98 -7.60
C ALA A 239 10.72 12.67 -8.44
N THR A 240 11.35 11.51 -8.25
CA THR A 240 12.47 11.05 -9.08
C THR A 240 12.04 10.63 -10.48
N THR A 241 11.00 9.80 -10.62
CA THR A 241 10.53 9.32 -11.94
C THR A 241 9.98 10.45 -12.82
N LYS A 242 9.40 11.50 -12.23
CA LYS A 242 8.99 12.74 -12.94
C LYS A 242 10.07 13.84 -12.92
N LYS A 243 11.33 13.49 -12.62
CA LYS A 243 12.52 14.37 -12.68
C LYS A 243 12.39 15.71 -11.91
N GLN A 244 11.55 15.74 -10.87
CA GLN A 244 11.39 16.89 -9.98
C GLN A 244 12.56 17.05 -8.99
N ILE A 245 13.22 15.94 -8.68
CA ILE A 245 14.48 15.88 -7.92
C ILE A 245 15.45 14.92 -8.63
N PRO A 246 16.78 15.15 -8.56
CA PRO A 246 17.75 14.23 -9.16
C PRO A 246 17.84 12.93 -8.35
N LEU A 247 18.29 11.85 -9.01
CA LEU A 247 18.27 10.50 -8.43
C LEU A 247 19.05 10.39 -7.11
N TRP A 248 20.15 11.12 -6.94
CA TRP A 248 20.93 11.09 -5.69
C TRP A 248 20.16 11.69 -4.51
N THR A 249 19.41 12.79 -4.72
CA THR A 249 18.56 13.40 -3.67
C THR A 249 17.38 12.49 -3.36
N GLY A 250 16.84 11.80 -4.37
CA GLY A 250 15.82 10.78 -4.16
C GLY A 250 16.32 9.56 -3.39
N ALA A 251 17.53 9.07 -3.69
CA ALA A 251 18.16 8.00 -2.92
C ALA A 251 18.42 8.40 -1.46
N LEU A 252 18.88 9.64 -1.24
CA LEU A 252 19.06 10.22 0.10
C LEU A 252 17.73 10.28 0.86
N TYR A 253 16.69 10.92 0.32
CA TYR A 253 15.39 11.05 1.01
C TYR A 253 14.64 9.72 1.14
N GLY A 254 14.79 8.79 0.20
CA GLY A 254 14.31 7.42 0.34
C GLY A 254 15.02 6.68 1.47
N GLY A 255 16.34 6.83 1.60
CA GLY A 255 17.14 6.30 2.70
C GLY A 255 16.80 6.94 4.05
N CYS A 256 16.51 8.24 4.09
CA CYS A 256 16.02 8.92 5.30
C CYS A 256 14.62 8.42 5.70
N ALA A 257 13.67 8.32 4.75
CA ALA A 257 12.34 7.80 5.01
C ALA A 257 12.38 6.34 5.52
N TRP A 258 13.19 5.50 4.88
CA TRP A 258 13.44 4.13 5.32
C TRP A 258 14.02 4.07 6.74
N SER A 259 15.05 4.89 7.00
CA SER A 259 15.68 4.99 8.32
C SER A 259 14.69 5.43 9.40
N LEU A 260 13.82 6.41 9.12
CA LEU A 260 12.75 6.83 10.04
C LEU A 260 11.73 5.71 10.27
N TYR A 261 11.36 4.96 9.23
CA TYR A 261 10.41 3.86 9.37
C TYR A 261 10.96 2.73 10.25
N VAL A 262 12.25 2.40 10.14
CA VAL A 262 12.93 1.42 11.01
C VAL A 262 13.14 1.98 12.42
N LEU A 263 13.52 3.26 12.54
CA LEU A 263 13.74 3.93 13.83
C LEU A 263 12.49 3.91 14.71
N ALA A 264 11.29 3.98 14.13
CA ALA A 264 10.02 3.87 14.85
C ALA A 264 9.84 2.53 15.58
N ASP A 265 10.39 1.45 15.04
CA ASP A 265 10.43 0.13 15.69
C ASP A 265 11.52 0.09 16.77
N VAL A 266 12.72 0.60 16.46
CA VAL A 266 13.87 0.66 17.40
C VAL A 266 13.56 1.48 18.66
N ILE A 267 12.86 2.62 18.55
CA ILE A 267 12.43 3.41 19.71
C ILE A 267 11.13 2.90 20.37
N ASN A 268 10.60 1.78 19.87
CA ASN A 268 9.28 1.20 20.18
C ASN A 268 8.19 2.28 20.31
N VAL A 269 7.88 2.97 19.22
CA VAL A 269 6.89 4.07 19.20
C VAL A 269 5.50 3.61 19.68
N GLY A 270 5.17 2.33 19.49
CA GLY A 270 3.86 1.72 19.75
C GLY A 270 3.35 0.85 18.58
N ARG A 271 4.24 0.15 17.86
CA ARG A 271 3.87 -0.84 16.84
C ARG A 271 3.74 -2.24 17.47
N VAL A 272 3.04 -3.15 16.80
CA VAL A 272 2.71 -4.49 17.36
C VAL A 272 3.92 -5.45 17.38
N ASP A 273 4.86 -5.26 16.46
CA ASP A 273 6.07 -6.05 16.26
C ASP A 273 6.98 -5.43 15.18
N SER A 274 8.14 -6.05 14.94
CA SER A 274 9.14 -5.61 13.96
C SER A 274 8.89 -6.05 12.51
N SER A 275 7.89 -6.92 12.25
CA SER A 275 7.67 -7.50 10.91
C SER A 275 7.22 -6.44 9.88
N TYR A 276 6.70 -5.31 10.36
CA TYR A 276 6.41 -4.10 9.57
C TYR A 276 7.58 -3.64 8.70
N ASN A 277 8.83 -3.79 9.18
CA ASN A 277 10.02 -3.40 8.42
C ASN A 277 10.24 -4.32 7.20
N LEU A 278 10.01 -5.63 7.37
CA LEU A 278 10.08 -6.59 6.27
C LEU A 278 8.87 -6.47 5.33
N ALA A 279 7.68 -6.17 5.87
CA ALA A 279 6.50 -5.86 5.07
C ALA A 279 6.71 -4.65 4.16
N LEU A 280 7.38 -3.59 4.65
CA LEU A 280 7.80 -2.46 3.83
C LEU A 280 8.83 -2.87 2.76
N ALA A 281 9.78 -3.75 3.09
CA ALA A 281 10.76 -4.26 2.12
C ALA A 281 10.08 -4.97 0.93
N PHE A 282 9.18 -5.91 1.22
CA PHE A 282 8.40 -6.59 0.18
C PHE A 282 7.50 -5.61 -0.59
N ALA A 283 6.84 -4.67 0.08
CA ALA A 283 5.99 -3.68 -0.57
C ALA A 283 6.79 -2.78 -1.55
N VAL A 284 7.97 -2.29 -1.16
CA VAL A 284 8.86 -1.51 -2.03
C VAL A 284 9.35 -2.37 -3.20
N ALA A 285 9.76 -3.62 -2.96
CA ALA A 285 10.18 -4.53 -4.01
C ALA A 285 9.06 -4.82 -5.02
N CYS A 286 7.85 -5.13 -4.55
CA CYS A 286 6.68 -5.35 -5.41
C CYS A 286 6.25 -4.08 -6.15
N PHE A 287 6.33 -2.91 -5.52
CA PHE A 287 6.01 -1.62 -6.16
C PHE A 287 6.99 -1.29 -7.28
N LEU A 288 8.30 -1.41 -7.03
CA LEU A 288 9.33 -1.18 -8.05
C LEU A 288 9.25 -2.23 -9.17
N MET A 289 9.04 -3.51 -8.84
CA MET A 289 8.84 -4.57 -9.84
C MET A 289 7.62 -4.29 -10.72
N GLY A 290 6.49 -3.88 -10.14
CA GLY A 290 5.30 -3.48 -10.89
C GLY A 290 5.56 -2.28 -11.80
N MET A 291 6.20 -1.24 -11.27
CA MET A 291 6.55 -0.02 -12.00
C MET A 291 7.50 -0.27 -13.18
N PHE A 292 8.50 -1.13 -13.02
CA PHE A 292 9.40 -1.53 -14.12
C PHE A 292 8.76 -2.55 -15.09
N ALA A 293 7.68 -3.22 -14.69
CA ALA A 293 6.93 -4.13 -15.53
C ALA A 293 5.76 -3.47 -16.29
N GLU A 294 5.43 -2.19 -16.03
CA GLU A 294 4.22 -1.52 -16.53
C GLU A 294 4.00 -1.69 -18.04
N ASP A 295 5.00 -1.45 -18.89
CA ASP A 295 4.90 -1.61 -20.36
C ASP A 295 4.71 -3.08 -20.83
N ARG A 296 4.86 -4.05 -19.92
CA ARG A 296 4.58 -5.49 -20.16
C ARG A 296 3.24 -5.93 -19.57
N LEU A 297 2.69 -5.18 -18.62
CA LEU A 297 1.42 -5.46 -17.98
C LEU A 297 0.26 -5.09 -18.91
N LYS A 298 -0.86 -5.80 -18.78
CA LYS A 298 -2.07 -5.57 -19.58
C LYS A 298 -3.25 -5.39 -18.65
N GLN A 299 -3.93 -4.25 -18.77
CA GLN A 299 -5.15 -3.99 -18.02
C GLN A 299 -6.19 -5.06 -18.37
N ARG A 300 -6.84 -5.63 -17.35
CA ARG A 300 -7.91 -6.62 -17.51
C ARG A 300 -9.08 -6.21 -16.63
N LYS A 301 -10.31 -6.45 -17.12
CA LYS A 301 -11.56 -6.13 -16.40
C LYS A 301 -11.59 -6.64 -14.95
N ILE A 302 -10.96 -7.78 -14.66
CA ILE A 302 -10.85 -8.33 -13.30
C ILE A 302 -10.03 -7.42 -12.35
N TRP A 303 -8.91 -6.86 -12.81
CA TRP A 303 -8.05 -5.97 -12.01
C TRP A 303 -8.70 -4.61 -11.81
N THR A 304 -9.31 -4.08 -12.88
CA THR A 304 -10.16 -2.88 -12.88
C THR A 304 -11.26 -2.99 -11.82
N MET A 305 -12.07 -4.06 -11.90
CA MET A 305 -13.18 -4.35 -10.98
C MET A 305 -12.70 -4.47 -9.53
N LEU A 306 -11.60 -5.18 -9.29
CA LEU A 306 -11.06 -5.46 -7.96
C LEU A 306 -10.37 -4.24 -7.33
N SER A 307 -9.68 -3.41 -8.11
CA SER A 307 -9.10 -2.13 -7.68
C SER A 307 -10.17 -1.12 -7.26
N GLU A 308 -11.27 -1.05 -8.01
CA GLU A 308 -12.44 -0.22 -7.70
C GLU A 308 -13.15 -0.63 -6.41
N ARG A 309 -13.14 -1.92 -6.08
CA ARG A 309 -13.74 -2.48 -4.86
C ARG A 309 -12.76 -2.56 -3.69
N SER A 310 -11.48 -2.27 -3.92
CA SER A 310 -10.40 -2.55 -2.95
C SER A 310 -10.63 -1.87 -1.59
N TYR A 311 -11.34 -0.73 -1.59
CA TYR A 311 -11.63 0.07 -0.41
C TYR A 311 -12.90 -0.40 0.33
N SER A 312 -14.00 -0.69 -0.38
CA SER A 312 -15.15 -1.39 0.22
C SER A 312 -14.76 -2.77 0.78
N ILE A 313 -13.88 -3.53 0.11
CA ILE A 313 -13.27 -4.76 0.67
C ILE A 313 -12.55 -4.44 1.97
N TYR A 314 -11.62 -3.47 1.94
CA TYR A 314 -10.80 -3.11 3.09
C TYR A 314 -11.63 -2.73 4.32
N LEU A 315 -12.69 -1.95 4.17
CA LEU A 315 -13.55 -1.53 5.28
C LEU A 315 -14.44 -2.66 5.83
N LEU A 316 -15.09 -3.45 4.96
CA LEU A 316 -16.19 -4.34 5.38
C LEU A 316 -15.76 -5.76 5.71
N HIS A 317 -14.65 -6.25 5.14
CA HIS A 317 -14.31 -7.67 5.23
C HIS A 317 -14.22 -8.19 6.67
N MET A 318 -13.53 -7.47 7.57
CA MET A 318 -13.33 -7.91 8.95
C MET A 318 -14.64 -7.87 9.76
N LEU A 319 -15.44 -6.80 9.58
CA LEU A 319 -16.74 -6.62 10.23
C LEU A 319 -17.73 -7.73 9.85
N VAL A 320 -17.93 -7.92 8.54
CA VAL A 320 -18.89 -8.90 8.00
C VAL A 320 -18.42 -10.33 8.32
N THR A 321 -17.12 -10.61 8.22
CA THR A 321 -16.58 -11.95 8.55
C THR A 321 -16.81 -12.31 10.01
N PHE A 322 -16.44 -11.44 10.97
CA PHE A 322 -16.61 -11.75 12.39
C PHE A 322 -18.06 -11.97 12.79
N VAL A 323 -18.98 -11.14 12.28
CA VAL A 323 -20.41 -11.25 12.61
C VAL A 323 -21.02 -12.51 12.00
N LEU A 324 -20.71 -12.84 10.74
CA LEU A 324 -21.21 -14.06 10.12
C LEU A 324 -20.59 -15.31 10.75
N LEU A 325 -19.31 -15.29 11.16
CA LEU A 325 -18.73 -16.37 11.94
C LEU A 325 -19.36 -16.49 13.34
N GLN A 326 -19.71 -15.39 14.01
CA GLN A 326 -20.44 -15.41 15.28
C GLN A 326 -21.82 -16.09 15.13
N LEU A 327 -22.52 -15.86 14.02
CA LEU A 327 -23.81 -16.48 13.73
C LEU A 327 -23.68 -17.95 13.27
N LEU A 328 -22.67 -18.29 12.46
CA LEU A 328 -22.55 -19.61 11.82
C LEU A 328 -21.78 -20.62 12.67
N ARG A 329 -20.72 -20.24 13.39
CA ARG A 329 -19.86 -21.18 14.13
C ARG A 329 -20.57 -22.01 15.22
N PRO A 330 -21.65 -21.55 15.87
CA PRO A 330 -22.46 -22.41 16.75
C PRO A 330 -23.20 -23.55 16.03
N ALA A 331 -23.46 -23.41 14.73
CA ALA A 331 -24.25 -24.37 13.94
C ALA A 331 -23.41 -25.20 12.94
N VAL A 332 -22.28 -24.67 12.45
CA VAL A 332 -21.44 -25.32 11.43
C VAL A 332 -19.93 -25.21 11.73
N PRO A 333 -19.12 -26.22 11.33
CA PRO A 333 -17.67 -26.16 11.47
C PRO A 333 -17.05 -25.07 10.58
N LEU A 334 -15.91 -24.53 11.00
CA LEU A 334 -15.27 -23.37 10.38
C LEU A 334 -15.08 -23.47 8.84
N PRO A 335 -14.72 -24.60 8.22
CA PRO A 335 -14.65 -24.69 6.75
C PRO A 335 -15.99 -24.45 6.05
N ILE A 336 -17.08 -24.99 6.58
CA ILE A 336 -18.44 -24.79 6.03
C ILE A 336 -18.89 -23.35 6.26
N ALA A 337 -18.58 -22.78 7.44
CA ALA A 337 -18.83 -21.37 7.71
C ALA A 337 -18.11 -20.48 6.67
N LEU A 338 -16.81 -20.71 6.42
CA LEU A 338 -16.02 -19.93 5.46
C LEU A 338 -16.57 -20.01 4.01
N LEU A 339 -17.07 -21.17 3.58
CA LEU A 339 -17.73 -21.31 2.27
C LEU A 339 -19.00 -20.43 2.12
N ILE A 340 -19.66 -20.09 3.23
CA ILE A 340 -20.82 -19.17 3.25
C ILE A 340 -20.34 -17.71 3.43
N VAL A 341 -19.37 -17.47 4.32
CA VAL A 341 -18.87 -16.14 4.64
C VAL A 341 -18.16 -15.48 3.44
N ILE A 342 -17.33 -16.21 2.69
CA ILE A 342 -16.59 -15.65 1.54
C ILE A 342 -17.54 -14.97 0.52
N PRO A 343 -18.54 -15.66 -0.07
CA PRO A 343 -19.45 -15.02 -1.02
C PRO A 343 -20.34 -13.95 -0.36
N ALA A 344 -20.72 -14.11 0.91
CA ALA A 344 -21.49 -13.10 1.63
C ALA A 344 -20.72 -11.79 1.82
N VAL A 345 -19.42 -11.85 2.17
CA VAL A 345 -18.53 -10.68 2.24
C VAL A 345 -18.47 -9.98 0.88
N PHE A 346 -18.25 -10.70 -0.22
CA PHE A 346 -18.22 -10.10 -1.55
C PHE A 346 -19.59 -9.50 -1.96
N GLY A 347 -20.71 -10.08 -1.51
CA GLY A 347 -22.05 -9.50 -1.70
C GLY A 347 -22.24 -8.16 -0.98
N VAL A 348 -21.87 -8.08 0.30
CA VAL A 348 -21.96 -6.83 1.09
C VAL A 348 -20.98 -5.76 0.58
N VAL A 349 -19.80 -6.17 0.11
CA VAL A 349 -18.83 -5.31 -0.58
C VAL A 349 -19.41 -4.72 -1.87
N GLU A 350 -20.05 -5.53 -2.72
CA GLU A 350 -20.66 -5.06 -3.97
C GLU A 350 -21.82 -4.10 -3.70
N PHE A 351 -22.62 -4.36 -2.64
CA PHE A 351 -23.66 -3.46 -2.17
C PHE A 351 -23.09 -2.10 -1.74
N SER A 352 -22.11 -2.10 -0.84
CA SER A 352 -21.42 -0.87 -0.39
C SER A 352 -20.80 -0.10 -1.54
N TYR A 353 -20.09 -0.79 -2.44
CA TYR A 353 -19.47 -0.17 -3.60
C TYR A 353 -20.52 0.55 -4.48
N ARG A 354 -21.67 -0.09 -4.75
CA ARG A 354 -22.73 0.45 -5.61
C ARG A 354 -23.54 1.57 -4.96
N PHE A 355 -23.89 1.45 -3.67
CA PHE A 355 -24.85 2.33 -3.01
C PHE A 355 -24.22 3.39 -2.09
N VAL A 356 -22.94 3.24 -1.72
CA VAL A 356 -22.23 4.19 -0.84
C VAL A 356 -21.00 4.77 -1.54
N GLU A 357 -20.08 3.92 -2.03
CA GLU A 357 -18.80 4.38 -2.58
C GLU A 357 -18.98 5.14 -3.90
N ARG A 358 -19.60 4.54 -4.93
CA ARG A 358 -19.89 5.20 -6.22
C ARG A 358 -20.70 6.49 -6.09
N PRO A 359 -21.82 6.54 -5.33
CA PRO A 359 -22.58 7.77 -5.14
C PRO A 359 -21.78 8.88 -4.46
N SER A 360 -20.94 8.55 -3.46
CA SER A 360 -20.05 9.54 -2.83
C SER A 360 -19.08 10.17 -3.84
N HIS A 361 -18.54 9.38 -4.78
CA HIS A 361 -17.63 9.87 -5.82
C HIS A 361 -18.35 10.75 -6.86
N SER A 362 -19.59 10.40 -7.22
CA SER A 362 -20.46 11.24 -8.07
C SER A 362 -20.76 12.59 -7.40
N LEU A 363 -21.07 12.59 -6.09
CA LEU A 363 -21.31 13.80 -5.30
C LEU A 363 -20.06 14.67 -5.20
N ALA A 364 -18.89 14.09 -4.88
CA ALA A 364 -17.61 14.80 -4.83
C ALA A 364 -17.25 15.44 -6.19
N ARG A 365 -17.51 14.75 -7.30
CA ARG A 365 -17.36 15.33 -8.64
C ARG A 365 -18.29 16.53 -8.81
N ARG A 366 -19.61 16.38 -8.58
CA ARG A 366 -20.61 17.46 -8.73
C ARG A 366 -20.23 18.70 -7.91
N LEU A 367 -19.89 18.54 -6.63
CA LEU A 367 -19.54 19.65 -5.74
C LEU A 367 -18.17 20.28 -6.05
N SER A 368 -17.28 19.58 -6.76
CA SER A 368 -15.94 20.09 -7.11
C SER A 368 -15.83 20.70 -8.51
N HIS A 369 -16.92 20.70 -9.30
CA HIS A 369 -17.02 21.52 -10.50
C HIS A 369 -17.65 22.87 -10.16
N ARG A 370 -16.86 23.95 -10.19
CA ARG A 370 -17.44 25.29 -10.38
C ARG A 370 -18.18 25.31 -11.72
N PRO A 371 -19.35 25.98 -11.82
CA PRO A 371 -19.88 26.38 -13.11
C PRO A 371 -18.79 27.12 -13.90
N LYS A 372 -18.64 26.80 -15.18
CA LYS A 372 -17.89 27.67 -16.09
C LYS A 372 -18.61 29.03 -16.07
N PRO A 373 -17.92 30.18 -15.95
CA PRO A 373 -18.56 31.46 -16.20
C PRO A 373 -19.26 31.40 -17.56
N PRO A 374 -20.42 32.06 -17.74
CA PRO A 374 -20.95 32.25 -19.09
C PRO A 374 -19.84 32.85 -19.96
N PRO A 375 -19.72 32.46 -21.24
CA PRO A 375 -18.77 33.13 -22.13
C PRO A 375 -19.04 34.64 -22.07
N PRO A 376 -18.00 35.50 -22.14
CA PRO A 376 -18.23 36.93 -22.24
C PRO A 376 -19.18 37.18 -23.41
N ALA A 377 -20.19 38.04 -23.20
CA ALA A 377 -21.10 38.41 -24.26
C ALA A 377 -20.27 38.89 -25.46
N PRO A 378 -20.59 38.46 -26.70
CA PRO A 378 -19.77 38.79 -27.85
C PRO A 378 -19.63 40.31 -27.98
N GLU A 379 -18.40 40.81 -27.92
CA GLU A 379 -18.11 42.22 -28.18
C GLU A 379 -18.57 42.54 -29.60
N THR A 380 -19.56 43.42 -29.73
CA THR A 380 -20.28 43.68 -30.98
C THR A 380 -19.30 44.07 -32.11
N PRO A 381 -19.10 43.21 -33.13
CA PRO A 381 -18.26 43.57 -34.26
C PRO A 381 -18.98 44.65 -35.09
N ALA A 382 -18.23 45.63 -35.60
CA ALA A 382 -18.75 46.52 -36.64
C ALA A 382 -19.12 45.70 -37.89
N PRO A 383 -20.24 46.01 -38.58
CA PRO A 383 -20.91 45.07 -39.47
C PRO A 383 -20.23 44.88 -40.85
N PRO A 384 -20.02 43.62 -41.29
CA PRO A 384 -19.86 43.24 -42.69
C PRO A 384 -21.09 42.49 -43.23
N VAL A 385 -21.24 42.49 -44.56
CA VAL A 385 -22.42 42.05 -45.32
C VAL A 385 -22.70 40.52 -45.25
N GLU A 386 -23.98 40.17 -45.23
CA GLU A 386 -24.59 38.82 -45.31
C GLU A 386 -25.24 38.54 -46.70
N PRO A 387 -25.68 37.31 -47.04
CA PRO A 387 -25.22 35.96 -46.67
C PRO A 387 -25.02 35.10 -47.98
N PRO A 388 -25.12 33.73 -48.05
CA PRO A 388 -26.24 32.90 -47.60
C PRO A 388 -25.90 31.63 -46.76
N VAL A 389 -26.61 31.50 -45.63
CA VAL A 389 -27.37 30.30 -45.18
C VAL A 389 -26.73 28.90 -45.23
N GLU A 390 -26.53 28.29 -44.04
CA GLU A 390 -27.01 26.93 -43.74
C GLU A 390 -27.13 26.68 -42.21
N THR A 391 -28.15 25.94 -41.76
CA THR A 391 -28.37 25.50 -40.35
C THR A 391 -29.62 24.58 -40.28
N PRO A 392 -29.84 23.77 -39.20
CA PRO A 392 -28.95 23.41 -38.10
C PRO A 392 -28.77 21.88 -37.91
N GLY A 393 -27.57 21.45 -37.50
CA GLY A 393 -27.30 20.05 -37.08
C GLY A 393 -27.30 19.89 -35.56
N GLU A 394 -28.46 19.69 -34.94
CA GLU A 394 -28.57 19.50 -33.49
C GLU A 394 -27.99 18.14 -33.06
N THR A 395 -27.04 18.12 -32.11
CA THR A 395 -26.50 16.86 -31.55
C THR A 395 -26.37 16.91 -30.03
N THR A 396 -27.37 16.34 -29.34
CA THR A 396 -27.42 16.25 -27.88
C THR A 396 -26.33 15.32 -27.33
N GLN A 397 -25.20 15.86 -26.86
CA GLN A 397 -24.17 15.05 -26.20
C GLN A 397 -24.54 14.69 -24.75
N LEU A 398 -24.96 13.44 -24.56
CA LEU A 398 -25.08 12.78 -23.25
C LEU A 398 -23.69 12.55 -22.63
N VAL A 399 -23.30 13.38 -21.66
CA VAL A 399 -22.00 13.24 -20.96
C VAL A 399 -22.15 12.50 -19.63
N ALA A 400 -22.14 11.17 -19.71
CA ALA A 400 -21.94 10.24 -18.60
C ALA A 400 -21.22 8.97 -19.13
N ASP A 401 -20.16 8.40 -18.54
CA ASP A 401 -19.45 8.70 -17.28
C ASP A 401 -17.92 8.46 -17.52
N SER A 402 -16.99 8.04 -16.65
CA SER A 402 -16.93 7.74 -15.21
C SER A 402 -15.61 8.19 -14.56
N GLU A 403 -15.56 8.02 -13.24
CA GLU A 403 -14.40 7.71 -12.39
C GLU A 403 -13.08 8.49 -12.61
N ILE A 404 -12.68 9.21 -11.56
CA ILE A 404 -11.33 9.77 -11.41
C ILE A 404 -10.38 8.66 -10.97
N THR A 405 -9.93 7.83 -11.93
CA THR A 405 -8.94 6.78 -11.69
C THR A 405 -7.64 7.08 -12.45
N LEU A 406 -6.63 7.53 -11.70
CA LEU A 406 -5.20 7.46 -12.06
C LEU A 406 -4.73 8.17 -13.35
N GLU A 407 -5.22 9.38 -13.64
CA GLU A 407 -4.67 10.20 -14.74
C GLU A 407 -3.24 10.71 -14.47
N ILE A 408 -2.22 9.97 -14.90
CA ILE A 408 -0.85 10.49 -15.06
C ILE A 408 -0.45 10.33 -16.53
N PRO A 409 -0.14 11.43 -17.27
CA PRO A 409 0.33 11.32 -18.64
C PRO A 409 1.52 10.38 -18.79
N ARG A 410 1.40 9.46 -19.76
CA ARG A 410 2.47 8.58 -20.20
C ARG A 410 3.62 9.43 -20.75
N ILE A 411 4.84 8.91 -20.63
CA ILE A 411 5.98 9.45 -21.35
C ILE A 411 5.76 9.12 -22.84
N PRO A 412 5.74 10.09 -23.77
CA PRO A 412 5.86 9.78 -25.18
C PRO A 412 7.20 9.06 -25.38
N ALA A 413 7.18 7.86 -25.96
CA ALA A 413 8.42 7.24 -26.40
C ALA A 413 9.08 8.20 -27.39
N GLU A 414 10.31 8.64 -27.09
CA GLU A 414 11.06 9.52 -27.98
C GLU A 414 11.14 8.84 -29.35
N PRO A 415 10.66 9.48 -30.44
CA PRO A 415 10.60 8.85 -31.74
C PRO A 415 12.02 8.45 -32.14
N ALA A 416 12.25 7.14 -32.29
CA ALA A 416 13.59 6.58 -32.46
C ALA A 416 14.32 7.35 -33.58
N PRO A 417 15.50 7.95 -33.29
CA PRO A 417 16.13 8.87 -34.21
C PRO A 417 16.31 8.20 -35.57
N PRO A 418 15.97 8.88 -36.67
CA PRO A 418 15.88 8.25 -37.98
C PRO A 418 17.19 7.53 -38.29
N ARG A 419 17.10 6.23 -38.58
CA ARG A 419 18.26 5.37 -38.82
C ARG A 419 19.17 6.07 -39.82
N ARG A 420 20.36 6.49 -39.37
CA ARG A 420 21.35 7.13 -40.26
C ARG A 420 21.52 6.22 -41.48
N PRO A 421 21.36 6.73 -42.72
CA PRO A 421 21.60 5.92 -43.90
C PRO A 421 23.01 5.35 -43.82
N ALA A 422 23.17 4.09 -44.21
CA ALA A 422 24.45 3.40 -44.13
C ALA A 422 25.54 4.25 -44.82
N PRO A 423 26.74 4.38 -44.22
CA PRO A 423 27.79 5.19 -44.82
C PRO A 423 28.10 4.68 -46.22
N ARG A 424 27.98 5.55 -47.23
CA ARG A 424 28.28 5.20 -48.62
C ARG A 424 29.70 4.61 -48.67
N PRO A 425 29.93 3.47 -49.36
CA PRO A 425 31.27 2.91 -49.48
C PRO A 425 32.20 3.95 -50.09
N ARG A 426 33.38 4.15 -49.49
CA ARG A 426 34.41 5.04 -50.05
C ARG A 426 34.83 4.48 -51.42
N PRO A 427 35.02 5.34 -52.45
CA PRO A 427 35.58 4.88 -53.71
C PRO A 427 37.01 4.35 -53.47
N VAL A 428 37.24 3.10 -53.86
CA VAL A 428 38.57 2.49 -53.83
C VAL A 428 39.34 2.98 -55.06
N PRO A 429 40.61 3.43 -54.94
CA PRO A 429 41.43 3.80 -56.11
C PRO A 429 41.63 2.62 -57.06
N ASN A 430 41.45 2.85 -58.36
CA ASN A 430 41.62 1.80 -59.39
C ASN A 430 43.07 1.28 -59.43
N GLY A 431 43.25 -0.03 -59.23
CA GLY A 431 44.58 -0.65 -59.10
C GLY A 431 44.70 -2.08 -59.66
N ARG A 432 44.57 -2.22 -60.98
CA ARG A 432 44.99 -3.36 -61.86
C ARG A 432 44.52 -4.81 -61.52
N VAL A 433 44.10 -5.52 -62.56
CA VAL A 433 43.41 -6.83 -62.56
C VAL A 433 43.70 -7.50 -63.93
N PRO A 434 43.84 -8.83 -64.14
CA PRO A 434 44.03 -9.98 -63.20
C PRO A 434 45.08 -11.04 -63.66
N ARG A 435 45.03 -12.23 -63.01
CA ARG A 435 45.34 -13.61 -63.53
C ARG A 435 46.82 -14.03 -63.66
N ASN A 436 47.17 -15.32 -63.60
CA ASN A 436 46.39 -16.60 -63.52
C ASN A 436 46.59 -17.33 -62.16
N GLY A 437 45.81 -18.35 -61.74
CA GLY A 437 44.55 -18.91 -62.25
C GLY A 437 44.36 -20.43 -61.95
N ALA A 438 43.25 -20.83 -61.31
CA ALA A 438 42.61 -22.18 -61.32
C ALA A 438 41.33 -22.18 -60.40
N PRO A 439 40.33 -23.08 -60.57
CA PRO A 439 38.99 -22.90 -59.98
C PRO A 439 38.52 -23.95 -58.93
N PRO A 440 37.44 -23.66 -58.16
CA PRO A 440 36.67 -24.64 -57.38
C PRO A 440 35.31 -25.04 -58.03
N PRO A 441 34.74 -26.21 -57.70
CA PRO A 441 33.35 -26.60 -57.98
C PRO A 441 32.40 -26.31 -56.78
N THR A 442 31.11 -26.66 -56.91
CA THR A 442 29.98 -26.11 -56.11
C THR A 442 29.23 -27.10 -55.20
N ASP A 443 28.52 -26.53 -54.21
CA ASP A 443 27.31 -26.95 -53.45
C ASP A 443 26.36 -27.97 -54.15
N PRO A 444 25.49 -28.77 -53.44
CA PRO A 444 24.47 -28.27 -52.48
C PRO A 444 24.04 -29.26 -51.32
N PRO A 445 22.77 -29.35 -50.78
CA PRO A 445 22.48 -28.79 -49.44
C PRO A 445 21.53 -29.62 -48.49
N ARG A 446 21.14 -29.00 -47.34
CA ARG A 446 20.04 -29.33 -46.38
C ARG A 446 20.20 -30.54 -45.44
N GLY A 447 19.83 -30.36 -44.16
CA GLY A 447 19.63 -31.44 -43.16
C GLY A 447 19.33 -30.94 -41.74
N MET A 448 18.51 -31.68 -40.97
CA MET A 448 18.08 -31.34 -39.59
C MET A 448 19.04 -31.88 -38.48
N ALA A 449 18.84 -31.40 -37.25
CA ALA A 449 19.50 -31.85 -35.99
C ALA A 449 19.06 -33.29 -35.56
N PRO A 450 19.68 -34.00 -34.56
CA PRO A 450 19.88 -33.52 -33.17
C PRO A 450 21.11 -34.08 -32.36
N ARG A 451 21.23 -33.65 -31.08
CA ARG A 451 21.84 -34.27 -29.85
C ARG A 451 22.86 -35.44 -30.02
N ALA A 452 24.03 -35.49 -29.34
CA ALA A 452 24.19 -35.63 -27.88
C ALA A 452 25.68 -35.75 -27.39
N ASN A 453 25.91 -35.51 -26.07
CA ASN A 453 26.93 -36.05 -25.13
C ASN A 453 28.47 -35.89 -25.31
N GLY A 454 29.14 -35.68 -24.16
CA GLY A 454 30.61 -35.81 -23.92
C GLY A 454 31.42 -34.50 -24.01
N GLY A 455 32.39 -34.18 -23.13
CA GLY A 455 32.75 -34.80 -21.84
C GLY A 455 34.09 -34.30 -21.24
N ALA A 456 34.07 -33.87 -19.97
CA ALA A 456 35.17 -33.78 -18.98
C ALA A 456 36.41 -32.84 -19.16
N HIS A 457 36.77 -32.15 -18.05
CA HIS A 457 38.05 -31.48 -17.72
C HIS A 457 38.50 -30.29 -18.61
N ARG A 458 39.43 -29.39 -18.21
CA ARG A 458 40.45 -29.40 -17.14
C ARG A 458 40.69 -27.99 -16.56
N ALA A 459 41.25 -27.87 -15.34
CA ALA A 459 41.55 -26.59 -14.67
C ALA A 459 42.90 -25.96 -15.08
N ARG A 460 43.12 -24.68 -14.70
CA ARG A 460 44.40 -23.95 -14.83
C ARG A 460 45.24 -24.04 -13.54
N PRO A 461 46.59 -24.02 -13.60
CA PRO A 461 47.47 -24.07 -12.44
C PRO A 461 47.74 -22.68 -11.81
N VAL A 462 48.31 -22.70 -10.61
CA VAL A 462 48.91 -21.57 -9.88
C VAL A 462 50.42 -21.83 -9.75
N THR A 463 51.24 -20.78 -9.72
CA THR A 463 52.69 -20.86 -9.48
C THR A 463 53.05 -20.64 -8.02
N GLU A 464 54.05 -21.36 -7.53
CA GLU A 464 54.45 -21.46 -6.12
C GLU A 464 55.93 -21.09 -5.91
N SER A 465 56.26 -20.44 -4.78
CA SER A 465 57.59 -20.42 -4.13
C SER A 465 57.58 -19.47 -2.91
N ALA A 466 58.32 -19.70 -1.82
CA ALA A 466 58.97 -20.94 -1.33
C ALA A 466 59.47 -20.75 0.13
N VAL A 467 59.44 -21.82 0.97
CA VAL A 467 60.39 -22.13 2.09
C VAL A 467 60.41 -21.19 3.33
N ASP A 468 60.64 -21.61 4.58
CA ASP A 468 60.48 -22.88 5.35
C ASP A 468 60.80 -22.62 6.86
N ARG A 469 60.48 -23.57 7.76
CA ARG A 469 61.07 -23.90 9.09
C ARG A 469 60.23 -23.75 10.37
N THR A 470 59.57 -24.87 10.71
CA THR A 470 59.61 -25.59 12.02
C THR A 470 59.96 -24.86 13.34
N ALA A 471 59.04 -24.89 14.32
CA ALA A 471 59.29 -25.17 15.75
C ALA A 471 57.96 -25.41 16.52
N GLU A 472 57.99 -26.15 17.64
CA GLU A 472 56.82 -26.50 18.47
C GLU A 472 56.68 -25.65 19.77
N PRO A 473 55.56 -25.73 20.53
CA PRO A 473 55.07 -24.61 21.36
C PRO A 473 55.35 -24.71 22.87
N PRO A 474 55.08 -23.61 23.62
CA PRO A 474 54.71 -23.75 25.03
C PRO A 474 53.50 -22.90 25.51
N VAL A 475 52.68 -23.55 26.35
CA VAL A 475 52.02 -23.02 27.58
C VAL A 475 50.80 -22.09 27.48
N ARG A 476 49.74 -22.48 28.22
CA ARG A 476 48.52 -21.70 28.53
C ARG A 476 48.81 -20.50 29.45
N ARG A 477 48.04 -19.42 29.33
CA ARG A 477 47.86 -18.41 30.41
C ARG A 477 46.40 -18.32 30.84
N ALA A 478 46.19 -18.11 32.14
CA ALA A 478 44.88 -18.10 32.78
C ALA A 478 44.20 -16.72 32.73
N MET A 479 42.88 -16.70 32.83
CA MET A 479 42.04 -15.50 32.85
C MET A 479 41.92 -14.94 34.30
N PRO A 480 42.04 -13.63 34.54
CA PRO A 480 41.94 -13.04 35.88
C PRO A 480 40.49 -13.00 36.40
N PRO A 481 40.27 -13.02 37.73
CA PRO A 481 38.94 -13.13 38.32
C PRO A 481 38.12 -11.83 38.27
N ARG A 482 36.82 -11.95 37.96
CA ARG A 482 35.85 -10.85 38.09
C ARG A 482 35.46 -10.64 39.55
N ARG A 483 35.60 -9.40 40.06
CA ARG A 483 35.03 -8.97 41.35
C ARG A 483 33.50 -8.87 41.24
N ARG A 484 32.77 -9.29 42.27
CA ARG A 484 31.37 -8.89 42.52
C ARG A 484 31.35 -7.51 43.19
N PRO A 485 30.28 -6.73 42.98
CA PRO A 485 29.63 -6.03 44.09
C PRO A 485 28.10 -6.25 44.13
N SER A 486 27.56 -6.19 45.35
CA SER A 486 26.18 -5.80 45.74
C SER A 486 24.96 -6.50 45.12
N ALA A 487 24.10 -7.04 45.99
CA ALA A 487 22.71 -7.40 45.67
C ALA A 487 21.74 -6.28 46.10
N PRO A 488 20.61 -6.07 45.41
CA PRO A 488 19.47 -5.31 45.92
C PRO A 488 18.64 -6.15 46.90
N PRO A 489 17.83 -5.52 47.80
CA PRO A 489 17.08 -6.21 48.85
C PRO A 489 15.82 -6.92 48.35
N GLU A 490 15.30 -7.80 49.21
CA GLU A 490 14.09 -8.61 48.99
C GLU A 490 12.81 -7.75 48.85
N LEU A 491 11.90 -8.14 47.95
CA LEU A 491 10.49 -7.78 48.04
C LEU A 491 9.60 -9.01 47.86
N ARG A 492 8.69 -9.15 48.83
CA ARG A 492 7.79 -10.27 49.15
C ARG A 492 7.21 -11.07 47.99
N TYR A 493 7.30 -12.39 48.17
CA TYR A 493 6.51 -13.44 47.55
C TYR A 493 5.07 -13.46 48.10
N GLN A 494 4.05 -13.44 47.24
CA GLN A 494 2.69 -14.00 47.44
C GLN A 494 1.88 -13.93 46.11
N PRO A 495 0.77 -14.69 45.92
CA PRO A 495 0.79 -15.72 44.88
C PRO A 495 -0.40 -15.66 43.90
N ASP A 496 -0.59 -16.77 43.18
CA ASP A 496 -1.49 -16.98 42.04
C ASP A 496 -2.95 -16.59 42.26
N GLN A 497 -3.57 -16.00 41.24
CA GLN A 497 -5.04 -15.85 41.11
C GLN A 497 -5.56 -16.58 39.87
N GLU A 498 -5.50 -17.91 39.91
CA GLU A 498 -6.47 -18.75 39.20
C GLU A 498 -7.49 -19.30 40.22
N ASN A 499 -8.69 -19.68 39.77
CA ASN A 499 -9.79 -20.23 40.59
C ASN A 499 -10.44 -19.31 41.65
N GLN A 500 -10.91 -18.12 41.25
CA GLN A 500 -12.04 -17.44 41.92
C GLN A 500 -13.11 -16.98 40.91
N ALA A 501 -13.81 -17.94 40.29
CA ALA A 501 -14.96 -17.70 39.41
C ALA A 501 -16.07 -18.78 39.55
N GLN A 502 -16.05 -19.56 40.62
CA GLN A 502 -17.08 -20.55 40.96
C GLN A 502 -17.36 -20.54 42.46
N ARG A 503 -18.63 -20.77 42.83
CA ARG A 503 -19.18 -20.71 44.21
C ARG A 503 -19.23 -19.29 44.80
N GLY A 504 -20.38 -18.66 44.61
CA GLY A 504 -20.75 -17.38 45.23
C GLY A 504 -22.26 -17.28 45.42
N ASP A 505 -22.92 -18.40 45.76
CA ASP A 505 -24.37 -18.49 45.97
C ASP A 505 -24.70 -19.71 46.85
N GLN A 506 -24.59 -19.53 48.18
CA GLN A 506 -25.35 -20.27 49.22
C GLN A 506 -25.01 -19.78 50.65
N ASP A 507 -26.08 -19.56 51.41
CA ASP A 507 -26.26 -19.68 52.86
C ASP A 507 -25.44 -18.79 53.83
N ASP A 508 -26.09 -17.70 54.28
CA ASP A 508 -25.92 -17.12 55.61
C ASP A 508 -26.30 -18.13 56.71
N LEU A 509 -25.50 -18.24 57.79
CA LEU A 509 -25.93 -18.32 59.21
C LEU A 509 -24.71 -18.46 60.16
N PRO A 510 -24.72 -17.91 61.40
CA PRO A 510 -23.51 -17.79 62.22
C PRO A 510 -23.37 -18.77 63.41
N ARG A 511 -22.12 -19.22 63.63
CA ARG A 511 -21.47 -19.57 64.93
C ARG A 511 -22.11 -20.61 65.87
N HIS A 512 -21.38 -21.68 66.18
CA HIS A 512 -20.91 -22.09 67.53
C HIS A 512 -19.90 -23.26 67.32
N ARG A 513 -18.63 -23.21 67.75
CA ARG A 513 -17.99 -23.30 69.08
C ARG A 513 -17.73 -24.75 69.56
N ASP A 514 -16.62 -24.89 70.30
CA ASP A 514 -16.24 -26.01 71.20
C ASP A 514 -15.75 -27.36 70.60
N SER A 515 -14.41 -27.43 70.48
CA SER A 515 -13.49 -28.52 70.91
C SER A 515 -13.94 -29.99 71.01
N PHE A 516 -13.11 -30.90 70.49
CA PHE A 516 -12.59 -32.05 71.26
C PHE A 516 -11.17 -32.49 70.79
N ARG A 517 -10.48 -33.32 71.58
CA ARG A 517 -9.08 -33.76 71.42
C ARG A 517 -8.96 -35.26 71.17
N HIS A 518 -7.93 -35.66 70.40
CA HIS A 518 -7.28 -36.99 70.38
C HIS A 518 -8.17 -38.20 69.97
N THR A 519 -7.64 -39.37 69.58
CA THR A 519 -6.25 -39.88 69.52
C THR A 519 -6.07 -40.74 68.23
N PRO A 520 -4.84 -41.08 67.78
CA PRO A 520 -4.62 -41.66 66.44
C PRO A 520 -4.58 -43.19 66.39
N ARG A 521 -4.71 -43.73 65.18
CA ARG A 521 -3.98 -44.90 64.68
C ARG A 521 -3.72 -44.76 63.19
#